data_AF-A0A1V5XKV0-F1
#
_entry.id   AF-A0A1V5XKV0-F1
#
_cell.length_a   1.000
_cell.length_b   1.000
_cell.length_c   1.000
_cell.angle_alpha   90.00
_cell.angle_beta   90.00
_cell.angle_gamma   90.00
#
_symmetry.space_group_name_H-M   'P 1'
#
loop_
_entity.id
_entity.type
_entity.pdbx_description
1 polymer ?
#
loop_
_entity_poly.entity_id
_entity_poly.type
_entity_poly.pdbx_seq_one_letter_code
_entity_poly.pdbx_strand_id
1 'polypeptide(L)'
;MWRGYWYVGLMFGLGMGGGSACSSPDPDSVSCGPARPTFRLLVDTEQGMVPEDIRLRVRFGSGEEQFELGGTEDHKAIFCEVDRGSPTAAGPIVQLICDMWTDGAATIWISASGFVDVHRDLEAVRDPHCGLRMSEVRVTLVHDSEQDGR
;
A
#
# COMPACT_ATOMS: atom_id res chain seq x y z
N MET A 1 -48.50 12.12 24.32
CA MET A 1 -49.49 12.12 25.42
C MET A 1 -49.25 10.85 26.23
N TRP A 2 -49.23 10.95 27.57
CA TRP A 2 -49.09 9.89 28.61
C TRP A 2 -47.65 9.57 29.05
N ARG A 3 -47.24 10.16 30.20
CA ARG A 3 -47.15 9.56 31.56
C ARG A 3 -45.81 8.82 31.73
N GLY A 4 -44.81 9.28 32.49
CA GLY A 4 -44.83 10.01 33.75
C GLY A 4 -44.75 9.02 34.90
N TYR A 5 -43.53 8.75 35.39
CA TYR A 5 -43.30 8.17 36.72
C TYR A 5 -42.08 8.83 37.36
N TRP A 6 -42.36 9.52 38.45
CA TRP A 6 -41.41 10.03 39.42
C TRP A 6 -40.98 8.88 40.33
N TYR A 7 -39.69 8.81 40.67
CA TYR A 7 -39.25 8.28 41.95
C TYR A 7 -38.13 9.15 42.50
N VAL A 8 -38.46 9.93 43.53
CA VAL A 8 -37.54 10.53 44.48
C VAL A 8 -37.34 9.52 45.60
N GLY A 9 -36.10 9.22 45.96
CA GLY A 9 -35.82 8.29 47.05
C GLY A 9 -34.34 8.01 47.29
N LEU A 10 -33.64 9.03 47.79
CA LEU A 10 -32.59 9.00 48.83
C LEU A 10 -32.12 7.62 49.31
N MET A 11 -30.80 7.36 49.28
CA MET A 11 -30.07 6.79 50.42
C MET A 11 -28.55 6.95 50.24
N PHE A 12 -27.95 7.68 51.17
CA PHE A 12 -26.51 7.66 51.44
C PHE A 12 -26.11 6.26 51.91
N GLY A 13 -25.06 5.71 51.30
CA GLY A 13 -24.45 4.44 51.72
C GLY A 13 -22.97 4.43 51.36
N LEU A 14 -22.14 4.98 52.25
CA LEU A 14 -20.71 4.72 52.29
C LEU A 14 -20.51 3.24 52.63
N GLY A 15 -20.04 2.46 51.66
CA GLY A 15 -19.64 1.06 51.84
C GLY A 15 -18.28 0.82 51.21
N MET A 16 -17.24 0.79 52.05
CA MET A 16 -15.97 0.15 51.73
C MET A 16 -16.17 -1.36 51.63
N GLY A 17 -15.57 -2.01 50.64
CA GLY A 17 -15.23 -3.43 50.73
C GLY A 17 -15.38 -4.24 49.44
N GLY A 18 -14.30 -4.92 49.07
CA GLY A 18 -14.36 -6.17 48.31
C GLY A 18 -14.00 -6.07 46.84
N GLY A 19 -12.70 -6.01 46.54
CA GLY A 19 -12.20 -6.28 45.20
C GLY A 19 -12.60 -7.69 44.76
N SER A 20 -13.43 -7.78 43.74
CA SER A 20 -13.40 -8.90 42.80
C SER A 20 -12.68 -8.36 41.57
N ALA A 21 -11.39 -8.68 41.51
CA ALA A 21 -10.59 -8.46 40.32
C ALA A 21 -11.21 -9.28 39.18
N CYS A 22 -12.01 -8.63 38.35
CA CYS A 22 -12.28 -9.11 37.00
C CYS A 22 -10.99 -8.90 36.21
N SER A 23 -10.00 -9.77 36.43
CA SER A 23 -8.94 -9.99 35.45
C SER A 23 -9.60 -10.71 34.28
N SER A 24 -10.26 -9.95 33.42
CA SER A 24 -10.46 -10.40 32.04
C SER A 24 -9.05 -10.69 31.51
N PRO A 25 -8.72 -11.91 31.07
CA PRO A 25 -7.50 -12.12 30.34
C PRO A 25 -7.55 -11.17 29.15
N ASP A 26 -6.65 -10.20 29.11
CA ASP A 26 -6.42 -9.40 27.91
C ASP A 26 -6.25 -10.41 26.77
N PRO A 27 -7.06 -10.33 25.69
CA PRO A 27 -6.88 -11.21 24.55
C PRO A 27 -5.43 -11.04 24.10
N ASP A 28 -4.71 -12.16 24.00
CA ASP A 28 -3.30 -12.22 23.63
C ASP A 28 -3.02 -11.16 22.55
N SER A 29 -2.18 -10.18 22.90
CA SER A 29 -1.87 -9.08 22.00
C SER A 29 -1.13 -9.65 20.79
N VAL A 30 -1.87 -9.87 19.70
CA VAL A 30 -1.31 -10.38 18.46
C VAL A 30 -0.29 -9.36 17.95
N SER A 31 0.99 -9.73 17.97
CA SER A 31 2.06 -8.90 17.41
C SER A 31 2.14 -9.13 15.90
N CYS A 32 1.67 -8.15 15.13
CA CYS A 32 1.61 -8.22 13.66
C CYS A 32 2.90 -7.78 12.95
N GLY A 33 3.96 -7.47 13.72
CA GLY A 33 5.22 -6.95 13.21
C GLY A 33 5.14 -5.49 12.76
N PRO A 34 6.19 -4.97 12.11
CA PRO A 34 6.21 -3.60 11.60
C PRO A 34 5.23 -3.42 10.44
N ALA A 35 4.77 -2.19 10.25
CA ALA A 35 3.98 -1.82 9.08
C ALA A 35 4.77 -2.09 7.79
N ARG A 36 4.08 -2.62 6.78
CA ARG A 36 4.64 -2.95 5.45
C ARG A 36 3.75 -2.35 4.36
N PRO A 37 4.30 -2.06 3.18
CA PRO A 37 3.48 -1.63 2.05
C PRO A 37 2.47 -2.71 1.69
N THR A 38 1.33 -2.31 1.13
CA THR A 38 0.30 -3.23 0.63
C THR A 38 0.81 -3.98 -0.59
N PHE A 39 1.60 -3.30 -1.44
CA PHE A 39 2.22 -3.90 -2.61
C PHE A 39 3.67 -3.48 -2.74
N ARG A 40 4.53 -4.41 -3.14
CA ARG A 40 5.87 -4.12 -3.66
C ARG A 40 5.88 -4.45 -5.15
N LEU A 41 5.88 -3.41 -5.98
CA LEU A 41 5.93 -3.52 -7.43
C LEU A 41 7.38 -3.54 -7.90
N LEU A 42 7.71 -4.54 -8.70
CA LEU A 42 9.00 -4.70 -9.35
C LEU A 42 8.79 -4.59 -10.86
N VAL A 43 9.35 -3.55 -11.46
CA VAL A 43 9.26 -3.30 -12.90
C VAL A 43 10.61 -3.53 -13.53
N ASP A 44 10.67 -4.49 -14.45
CA ASP A 44 11.84 -4.79 -15.28
C ASP A 44 11.46 -4.75 -16.76
N THR A 45 12.43 -5.00 -17.63
CA THR A 45 12.22 -5.10 -19.09
C THR A 45 12.89 -6.35 -19.62
N GLU A 46 12.40 -6.90 -20.73
CA GLU A 46 13.02 -8.08 -21.35
C GLU A 46 14.47 -7.83 -21.81
N GLN A 47 14.81 -6.56 -22.10
CA GLN A 47 16.14 -6.14 -22.51
C GLN A 47 17.06 -5.81 -21.32
N GLY A 48 16.55 -5.85 -20.09
CA GLY A 48 17.31 -5.63 -18.86
C GLY A 48 17.60 -4.17 -18.51
N MET A 49 17.04 -3.21 -19.26
CA MET A 49 17.15 -1.79 -18.96
C MET A 49 15.77 -1.15 -18.90
N VAL A 50 15.45 -0.53 -17.77
CA VAL A 50 14.23 0.25 -17.57
C VAL A 50 14.44 1.64 -18.19
N PRO A 51 13.51 2.11 -19.04
CA PRO A 51 13.62 3.42 -19.68
C PRO A 51 13.51 4.57 -18.67
N GLU A 52 14.22 5.67 -18.93
CA GLU A 52 14.26 6.83 -18.04
C GLU A 52 12.97 7.66 -18.07
N ASP A 53 12.14 7.51 -19.09
CA ASP A 53 10.86 8.20 -19.22
C ASP A 53 9.67 7.39 -18.66
N ILE A 54 9.96 6.36 -17.86
CA ILE A 54 8.93 5.54 -17.23
C ILE A 54 8.01 6.38 -16.33
N ARG A 55 6.71 6.15 -16.48
CA ARG A 55 5.67 6.73 -15.64
C ARG A 55 4.85 5.62 -15.01
N LEU A 56 4.60 5.76 -13.72
CA LEU A 56 3.72 4.89 -12.96
C LEU A 56 2.56 5.73 -12.44
N ARG A 57 1.33 5.41 -12.82
CA ARG A 57 0.12 5.98 -12.23
C ARG A 57 -0.56 4.91 -11.40
N VAL A 58 -0.96 5.25 -10.18
CA VAL A 58 -1.66 4.33 -9.28
C VAL A 58 -2.91 5.01 -8.77
N ARG A 59 -4.04 4.32 -8.91
CA ARG A 59 -5.32 4.72 -8.33
C ARG A 59 -5.68 3.75 -7.22
N PHE A 60 -6.07 4.28 -6.07
CA PHE A 60 -6.42 3.53 -4.87
C PHE A 60 -7.60 4.19 -4.16
N GLY A 61 -8.11 3.59 -3.09
CA GLY A 61 -9.38 3.99 -2.46
C GLY A 61 -9.45 5.46 -2.08
N SER A 62 -8.34 6.05 -1.64
CA SER A 62 -8.26 7.44 -1.19
C SER A 62 -7.80 8.45 -2.26
N GLY A 63 -7.45 8.01 -3.48
CA GLY A 63 -7.05 8.93 -4.54
C GLY A 63 -6.24 8.31 -5.65
N GLU A 64 -5.44 9.15 -6.30
CA GLU A 64 -4.56 8.78 -7.39
C GLU A 64 -3.25 9.53 -7.24
N GLU A 65 -2.15 8.82 -7.51
CA GLU A 65 -0.81 9.38 -7.54
C GLU A 65 -0.11 8.94 -8.83
N GLN A 66 0.77 9.81 -9.31
CA GLN A 66 1.64 9.53 -10.44
C GLN A 66 3.09 9.64 -9.95
N PHE A 67 3.96 8.79 -10.46
CA PHE A 67 5.39 8.82 -10.27
C PHE A 67 6.04 8.95 -11.65
N GLU A 68 7.02 9.84 -11.74
CA GLU A 68 7.88 10.00 -12.91
C GLU A 68 9.33 9.98 -12.42
N LEU A 69 10.19 9.27 -13.16
CA LEU A 69 11.59 9.22 -12.79
C LEU A 69 12.23 10.62 -12.85
N GLY A 70 12.88 11.03 -11.76
CA GLY A 70 13.47 12.37 -11.64
C GLY A 70 12.46 13.49 -11.40
N GLY A 71 11.18 13.17 -11.20
CA GLY A 71 10.16 14.11 -10.74
C GLY A 71 10.44 14.63 -9.32
N THR A 72 9.87 15.78 -8.99
CA THR A 72 10.01 16.44 -7.69
C THR A 72 8.74 16.33 -6.84
N GLU A 73 7.89 15.34 -7.09
CA GLU A 73 6.57 15.27 -6.47
C GLU A 73 6.63 14.69 -5.05
N ASP A 74 5.82 15.27 -4.16
CA ASP A 74 5.60 14.76 -2.81
C ASP A 74 4.57 13.62 -2.84
N HIS A 75 5.03 12.42 -3.15
CA HIS A 75 4.20 11.22 -3.10
C HIS A 75 3.87 10.85 -1.64
N LYS A 76 2.62 10.44 -1.38
CA LYS A 76 2.17 10.06 -0.03
C LYS A 76 1.95 8.56 0.09
N ALA A 77 1.64 7.89 -1.02
CA ALA A 77 1.33 6.47 -1.04
C ALA A 77 2.32 5.65 -1.86
N ILE A 78 3.03 6.24 -2.82
CA ILE A 78 3.97 5.51 -3.69
C ILE A 78 5.41 5.98 -3.41
N PHE A 79 6.31 5.05 -3.09
CA PHE A 79 7.74 5.33 -2.93
C PHE A 79 8.53 4.42 -3.85
N CYS A 80 9.21 4.99 -4.84
CA CYS A 80 9.98 4.24 -5.82
C CYS A 80 11.47 4.48 -5.67
N GLU A 81 12.24 3.40 -5.82
CA GLU A 81 13.70 3.38 -5.85
C GLU A 81 14.17 2.74 -7.15
N VAL A 82 15.29 3.23 -7.68
CA VAL A 82 15.93 2.63 -8.86
C VAL A 82 17.03 1.68 -8.44
N ASP A 83 16.97 0.46 -8.95
CA ASP A 83 18.11 -0.46 -8.93
C ASP A 83 18.91 -0.28 -10.22
N ARG A 84 20.22 -0.08 -10.08
CA ARG A 84 21.16 0.08 -11.20
C ARG A 84 22.03 -1.15 -11.45
N GLY A 85 21.84 -2.23 -10.69
CA GLY A 85 22.62 -3.47 -10.77
C GLY A 85 24.11 -3.32 -10.45
N SER A 86 24.59 -2.09 -10.25
CA SER A 86 25.96 -1.73 -9.92
C SER A 86 25.96 -0.65 -8.83
N PRO A 87 26.96 -0.65 -7.93
CA PRO A 87 27.06 0.34 -6.86
C PRO A 87 27.40 1.75 -7.37
N THR A 88 27.70 1.91 -8.66
CA THR A 88 28.00 3.20 -9.27
C THR A 88 26.71 3.90 -9.70
N ALA A 89 26.47 5.10 -9.19
CA ALA A 89 25.26 5.90 -9.45
C ALA A 89 25.03 6.28 -10.93
N ALA A 90 26.00 6.01 -11.82
CA ALA A 90 25.94 6.29 -13.25
C ALA A 90 25.57 5.06 -14.12
N GLY A 91 25.25 3.92 -13.50
CA GLY A 91 24.84 2.71 -14.23
C GLY A 91 23.41 2.82 -14.80
N PRO A 92 23.07 1.97 -15.80
CA PRO A 92 21.71 1.87 -16.31
C PRO A 92 20.75 1.40 -15.23
N ILE A 93 19.49 1.81 -15.31
CA ILE A 93 18.44 1.33 -14.40
C ILE A 93 18.04 -0.07 -14.88
N VAL A 94 18.20 -1.08 -14.02
CA VAL A 94 17.87 -2.47 -14.34
C VAL A 94 16.49 -2.85 -13.81
N GLN A 95 16.02 -2.16 -12.77
CA GLN A 95 14.71 -2.39 -12.17
C GLN A 95 14.21 -1.14 -11.45
N LEU A 96 12.91 -0.89 -11.52
CA LEU A 96 12.21 0.08 -10.67
C LEU A 96 11.47 -0.69 -9.55
N ILE A 97 11.71 -0.32 -8.30
CA ILE A 97 11.14 -0.96 -7.12
C ILE A 97 10.23 0.06 -6.44
N CYS A 98 8.93 -0.17 -6.43
CA CYS A 98 7.96 0.74 -5.82
C CYS A 98 7.20 0.08 -4.67
N ASP A 99 7.29 0.68 -3.49
CA ASP A 99 6.50 0.32 -2.32
C ASP A 99 5.23 1.19 -2.29
N MET A 100 4.06 0.54 -2.32
CA MET A 100 2.75 1.19 -2.38
C MET A 100 1.98 0.97 -1.07
N TRP A 101 1.62 2.07 -0.42
CA TRP A 101 0.90 2.12 0.85
C TRP A 101 -0.57 2.50 0.61
N THR A 102 -1.35 1.51 0.19
CA THR A 102 -2.78 1.68 -0.13
C THR A 102 -3.66 1.09 0.97
N ASP A 103 -4.90 1.58 1.07
CA ASP A 103 -5.92 1.09 2.01
C ASP A 103 -6.62 -0.20 1.56
N GLY A 104 -6.27 -0.72 0.38
CA GLY A 104 -6.82 -1.92 -0.20
C GLY A 104 -6.33 -2.13 -1.63
N ALA A 105 -7.25 -2.57 -2.49
CA ALA A 105 -6.98 -2.77 -3.91
C ALA A 105 -6.48 -1.49 -4.60
N ALA A 106 -5.71 -1.65 -5.65
CA ALA A 106 -5.18 -0.56 -6.45
C ALA A 106 -5.21 -0.91 -7.94
N THR A 107 -5.32 0.08 -8.80
CA THR A 107 -5.11 -0.08 -10.25
C THR A 107 -3.82 0.64 -10.63
N ILE A 108 -2.96 -0.02 -11.39
CA ILE A 108 -1.71 0.55 -11.90
C ILE A 108 -1.76 0.73 -13.41
N TRP A 109 -1.13 1.82 -13.87
CA TRP A 109 -0.77 2.05 -15.26
C TRP A 109 0.72 2.35 -15.35
N ILE A 110 1.42 1.64 -16.22
CA ILE A 110 2.84 1.85 -16.49
C ILE A 110 3.01 2.15 -17.96
N SER A 111 3.66 3.26 -18.27
CA SER A 111 3.95 3.67 -19.64
C SER A 111 5.40 4.13 -19.78
N ALA A 112 5.98 3.90 -20.95
CA ALA A 112 7.30 4.37 -21.34
C ALA A 112 7.45 4.33 -22.87
N SER A 113 8.29 5.18 -23.43
CA SER A 113 8.50 5.25 -24.88
C SER A 113 9.06 3.95 -25.43
N GLY A 114 8.44 3.43 -26.49
CA GLY A 114 8.85 2.19 -27.15
C GLY A 114 8.33 0.91 -26.49
N PHE A 115 7.57 1.01 -25.39
CA PHE A 115 7.00 -0.14 -24.70
C PHE A 115 5.47 -0.14 -24.78
N VAL A 116 4.89 -1.34 -24.68
CA VAL A 116 3.44 -1.50 -24.54
C VAL A 116 3.01 -1.04 -23.15
N ASP A 117 2.00 -0.17 -23.10
CA ASP A 117 1.41 0.28 -21.84
C ASP A 117 0.83 -0.90 -21.04
N VAL A 118 1.17 -0.96 -19.76
CA VAL A 118 0.65 -1.97 -18.83
C VAL A 118 -0.47 -1.37 -18.01
N HIS A 119 -1.61 -2.05 -17.95
CA HIS A 119 -2.72 -1.74 -17.06
C HIS A 119 -3.07 -2.99 -16.27
N ARG A 120 -3.03 -2.93 -14.94
CA ARG A 120 -3.40 -4.05 -14.07
C ARG A 120 -4.15 -3.61 -12.82
N ASP A 121 -5.14 -4.42 -12.45
CA ASP A 121 -5.77 -4.35 -11.13
C ASP A 121 -5.00 -5.23 -10.15
N LEU A 122 -4.77 -4.71 -8.95
CA LEU A 122 -4.04 -5.36 -7.87
C LEU A 122 -5.02 -5.65 -6.72
N GLU A 123 -5.11 -6.92 -6.35
CA GLU A 123 -5.95 -7.37 -5.24
C GLU A 123 -5.14 -7.40 -3.94
N ALA A 124 -5.64 -6.71 -2.93
CA ALA A 124 -5.01 -6.69 -1.62
C ALA A 124 -5.37 -7.95 -0.81
N VAL A 125 -4.35 -8.61 -0.25
CA VAL A 125 -4.55 -9.76 0.62
C VAL A 125 -4.75 -9.28 2.05
N ARG A 126 -5.83 -9.72 2.70
CA ARG A 126 -6.15 -9.36 4.08
C ARG A 126 -5.98 -10.56 5.02
N ASP A 127 -5.15 -10.35 6.03
CA ASP A 127 -5.07 -11.19 7.22
C ASP A 127 -6.16 -10.79 8.23
N PRO A 128 -6.94 -11.75 8.76
CA PRO A 128 -8.01 -11.47 9.72
C PRO A 128 -7.54 -10.81 11.02
N HIS A 129 -6.28 -11.04 11.43
CA HIS A 129 -5.74 -10.56 12.69
C HIS A 129 -4.84 -9.34 12.50
N CYS A 130 -4.16 -9.24 11.36
CA CYS A 130 -3.10 -8.26 11.11
C CYS A 130 -3.40 -7.26 9.99
N GLY A 131 -4.57 -7.33 9.37
CA GLY A 131 -4.96 -6.37 8.32
C GLY A 131 -4.29 -6.69 6.99
N LEU A 132 -3.84 -5.68 6.26
CA LEU A 132 -3.28 -5.88 4.92
C LEU A 132 -1.93 -6.60 4.97
N ARG A 133 -1.74 -7.59 4.10
CA ARG A 133 -0.47 -8.25 3.86
C ARG A 133 0.15 -7.69 2.58
N MET A 134 1.47 -7.48 2.65
CA MET A 134 2.26 -7.11 1.47
C MET A 134 2.19 -8.22 0.41
N SER A 135 1.90 -7.83 -0.82
CA SER A 135 1.99 -8.67 -2.02
C SER A 135 3.10 -8.16 -2.94
N GLU A 136 3.97 -9.04 -3.42
CA GLU A 136 4.94 -8.71 -4.47
C GLU A 136 4.27 -8.83 -5.85
N VAL A 137 4.45 -7.83 -6.70
CA VAL A 137 3.92 -7.79 -8.06
C VAL A 137 5.07 -7.55 -9.02
N ARG A 138 5.25 -8.45 -9.99
CA ARG A 138 6.24 -8.28 -11.07
C ARG A 138 5.57 -7.87 -12.38
N VAL A 139 6.15 -6.88 -13.02
CA VAL A 139 5.78 -6.41 -14.35
C VAL A 139 7.04 -6.34 -15.20
N THR A 140 7.03 -7.08 -16.31
CA THR A 140 8.06 -6.99 -17.34
C THR A 140 7.51 -6.19 -18.50
N LEU A 141 8.13 -5.05 -18.81
CA LEU A 141 7.77 -4.24 -19.97
C LEU A 141 8.29 -4.90 -21.25
N VAL A 142 7.42 -4.94 -22.25
CA VAL A 142 7.68 -5.53 -23.57
C VAL A 142 7.63 -4.41 -24.61
N HIS A 143 8.55 -4.47 -25.58
CA HIS A 143 8.60 -3.48 -26.66
C HIS A 143 7.33 -3.50 -27.52
N ASP A 144 6.90 -2.33 -27.96
CA ASP A 144 5.84 -2.18 -28.94
C ASP A 144 6.39 -2.53 -30.33
N SER A 145 6.37 -3.82 -30.67
CA SER A 145 6.85 -4.34 -31.95
C SER A 145 6.05 -3.87 -33.17
N GLU A 146 4.95 -3.14 -32.99
CA GLU A 146 4.10 -2.65 -34.08
C GLU A 146 4.59 -1.31 -34.69
N GLN A 147 5.61 -0.67 -34.11
CA GLN A 147 6.16 0.60 -34.62
C GLN A 147 7.38 0.48 -35.56
N ASP A 148 7.94 -0.72 -35.77
CA ASP A 148 9.10 -0.94 -36.68
C ASP A 148 8.69 -1.17 -38.16
N GLY A 149 7.45 -0.81 -38.54
CA GLY A 149 6.85 -1.20 -39.81
C GLY A 149 6.28 -0.08 -40.67
N ARG A 150 6.64 1.20 -40.45
CA ARG A 150 6.05 2.33 -41.22
C ARG A 150 7.06 3.31 -41.79
#